data_AF-A0A534XBQ1-F1
#
_entry.id   AF-A0A534XBQ1-F1
#
_cell.length_a   1.000
_cell.length_b   1.000
_cell.length_c   1.000
_cell.angle_alpha   90.00
_cell.angle_beta   90.00
_cell.angle_gamma   90.00
#
_symmetry.space_group_name_H-M   'P 1'
#
loop_
_entity.id
_entity.type
_entity.pdbx_description
1 polymer ?
#
loop_
_entity_poly.entity_id
_entity_poly.type
_entity_poly.pdbx_seq_one_letter_code
_entity_poly.pdbx_strand_id
1 'polypeptide(L)' 'MLDRSLGGFRCLTARPIAHHGGYLPGKLAGTIRYTTENLGRTLVHVDFDSGESLMVLPDDVVLDPGPEPSARKDT' A
#
# COMPACT_ATOMS: atom_id res chain seq x y z
N MET A 1 -1.14 -14.59 11.15
CA MET A 1 -0.35 -15.15 10.02
C MET A 1 -0.14 -14.04 9.01
N LEU A 2 1.06 -13.90 8.44
CA LEU A 2 1.31 -12.89 7.40
C LEU A 2 0.90 -13.48 6.04
N ASP A 3 0.03 -12.79 5.32
CA ASP A 3 -0.31 -13.10 3.94
C ASP A 3 0.45 -12.17 2.99
N ARG A 4 1.19 -12.75 2.05
CA ARG A 4 2.03 -12.05 1.08
C ARG A 4 1.46 -12.08 -0.34
N SER A 5 0.21 -12.50 -0.51
CA SER A 5 -0.49 -12.53 -1.80
C SER A 5 -0.46 -11.18 -2.54
N LEU A 6 -0.54 -10.08 -1.79
CA LEU A 6 -0.43 -8.70 -2.30
C LEU A 6 0.98 -8.09 -2.14
N GLY A 7 1.96 -8.87 -1.67
CA GLY A 7 3.33 -8.37 -1.49
C GLY A 7 3.94 -7.91 -2.82
N GLY A 8 4.50 -6.71 -2.85
CA GLY A 8 5.07 -6.09 -4.04
C GLY A 8 4.09 -5.28 -4.90
N PHE A 9 2.78 -5.36 -4.62
CA PHE A 9 1.80 -4.52 -5.32
C PHE A 9 1.95 -3.06 -4.92
N ARG A 10 1.73 -2.17 -5.89
CA ARG A 10 1.67 -0.73 -5.67
C ARG A 10 0.30 -0.35 -5.14
N CYS A 11 0.28 0.66 -4.29
CA CYS A 11 -0.95 1.26 -3.79
C CYS A 11 -0.80 2.76 -3.62
N LEU A 12 -1.92 3.46 -3.52
CA LEU A 12 -2.01 4.86 -3.17
C LEU A 12 -2.83 5.02 -1.89
N THR A 13 -2.50 5.99 -1.04
CA THR A 13 -3.39 6.41 0.04
C THR A 13 -4.71 6.93 -0.57
N ALA A 14 -5.84 6.41 -0.10
CA ALA A 14 -7.17 6.82 -0.55
C ALA A 14 -7.59 8.17 0.07
N ARG A 15 -7.08 8.46 1.26
CA ARG A 15 -7.31 9.68 2.04
C ARG A 15 -6.09 10.01 2.89
N PRO A 16 -6.00 11.21 3.49
CA PRO A 16 -4.95 11.49 4.46
C PRO A 16 -4.98 10.49 5.63
N ILE A 17 -3.81 10.01 6.03
CA ILE A 17 -3.66 9.02 7.11
C ILE A 17 -2.87 9.67 8.24
N ALA A 18 -3.46 9.74 9.43
CA ALA A 18 -2.77 10.19 10.63
C ALA A 18 -1.79 9.11 11.12
N HIS A 19 -0.58 9.51 11.51
CA HIS A 19 0.42 8.65 12.14
C HIS A 19 1.23 9.46 13.17
N HIS A 20 2.14 8.78 13.88
CA HIS A 20 2.94 9.40 14.95
C HIS A 20 3.79 10.60 14.49
N GLY A 21 4.13 10.69 13.21
CA GLY A 21 4.90 11.79 12.61
C GLY A 21 4.06 12.91 11.98
N GLY A 22 2.73 12.83 12.03
CA GLY A 22 1.83 13.78 11.39
C GLY A 22 0.83 13.10 10.47
N TYR A 23 0.78 13.53 9.22
CA TYR A 23 -0.16 13.02 8.22
C TYR A 23 0.55 12.64 6.93
N LEU A 24 0.24 11.45 6.41
CA LEU A 24 0.49 11.14 5.01
C LEU A 24 -0.59 11.82 4.16
N PRO A 25 -0.24 12.51 3.05
CA PRO A 25 -1.22 13.09 2.15
C PRO A 25 -2.02 12.00 1.41
N GLY A 26 -3.16 12.37 0.85
CA GLY A 26 -3.90 11.52 -0.08
C GLY A 26 -3.15 11.35 -1.41
N LYS A 27 -3.38 10.22 -2.10
CA LYS A 27 -2.69 9.83 -3.35
C LYS A 27 -1.17 9.67 -3.20
N LEU A 28 -0.67 9.47 -1.99
CA LEU A 28 0.73 9.11 -1.76
C LEU A 28 0.94 7.64 -2.11
N ALA A 29 1.97 7.37 -2.90
CA ALA A 29 2.25 6.02 -3.37
C ALA A 29 3.10 5.20 -2.37
N GLY A 30 2.94 3.88 -2.43
CA GLY A 30 3.70 2.94 -1.61
C GLY A 30 3.63 1.52 -2.17
N THR A 31 4.35 0.62 -1.51
CA THR A 31 4.43 -0.80 -1.85
C THR A 31 3.92 -1.65 -0.69
N ILE A 32 2.96 -2.53 -0.96
CA ILE A 32 2.45 -3.48 0.03
C ILE A 32 3.53 -4.52 0.33
N ARG A 33 3.78 -4.79 1.62
CA ARG A 33 4.68 -5.84 2.09
C ARG A 33 3.95 -7.14 2.37
N TYR A 34 2.84 -7.04 3.09
CA TYR A 34 1.98 -8.15 3.47
C TYR A 34 0.67 -7.59 4.04
N THR A 35 -0.32 -8.46 4.14
CA THR A 35 -1.51 -8.27 4.98
C THR A 35 -1.40 -9.18 6.21
N THR A 36 -2.07 -8.81 7.30
CA THR A 36 -2.18 -9.67 8.47
C THR A 36 -3.51 -9.42 9.16
N GLU A 37 -4.03 -10.46 9.80
CA GLU A 37 -5.11 -10.29 10.77
C GLU A 37 -4.52 -9.91 12.13
N ASN A 38 -5.13 -8.94 12.80
CA ASN A 38 -4.85 -8.56 14.18
C ASN A 38 -6.18 -8.26 14.89
N LEU A 39 -6.52 -9.07 15.90
CA LEU A 39 -7.74 -8.91 16.72
C LEU A 39 -9.04 -8.79 15.89
N GLY A 40 -9.20 -9.66 14.89
CA GLY A 40 -10.38 -9.66 14.01
C GLY A 40 -10.42 -8.54 12.98
N ARG A 41 -9.31 -7.82 12.77
CA ARG A 41 -9.16 -6.79 11.73
C ARG A 41 -8.04 -7.17 10.76
N THR A 42 -8.28 -7.01 9.47
CA THR A 42 -7.22 -7.07 8.46
C THR A 42 -6.48 -5.73 8.44
N LEU A 43 -5.16 -5.81 8.46
CA LEU A 43 -4.26 -4.67 8.31
C LEU A 43 -3.34 -4.93 7.11
N VAL A 44 -2.97 -3.86 6.43
CA VAL A 44 -2.03 -3.87 5.30
C VAL A 44 -0.75 -3.17 5.75
N HIS A 45 0.39 -3.85 5.64
CA HIS A 45 1.69 -3.23 5.88
C HIS A 45 2.21 -2.63 4.59
N VAL A 46 2.46 -1.33 4.58
CA VAL A 46 2.89 -0.57 3.39
C VAL A 46 4.17 0.17 3.70
N ASP A 47 5.16 0.07 2.80
CA ASP A 47 6.29 0.98 2.75
C ASP A 47 5.94 2.10 1.77
N PHE A 48 5.71 3.31 2.27
CA PHE A 48 5.38 4.49 1.47
C PHE A 48 6.64 5.12 0.87
N ASP A 49 6.50 5.74 -0.30
CA ASP A 49 7.61 6.33 -1.03
C ASP A 49 8.21 7.56 -0.32
N SER A 50 7.48 8.17 0.62
CA SER A 50 7.97 9.22 1.51
C SER A 50 8.89 8.69 2.63
N GLY A 51 8.99 7.38 2.81
CA GLY A 51 9.89 6.71 3.74
C GLY A 51 9.21 6.07 4.95
N GLU A 52 7.95 6.42 5.23
CA GLU A 52 7.18 5.82 6.32
C GLU A 52 6.80 4.37 6.01
N SER A 53 6.86 3.52 7.03
CA SER A 53 6.41 2.13 6.96
C SER A 53 5.33 1.91 8.02
N LEU A 54 4.09 1.67 7.58
CA LEU A 54 2.92 1.73 8.44
C LEU A 54 1.98 0.54 8.24
N MET A 55 1.29 0.17 9.32
CA MET A 55 0.10 -0.66 9.29
C MET A 55 -1.13 0.22 9.07
N VAL A 56 -1.85 -0.01 7.98
CA VAL A 56 -3.04 0.76 7.60
C VAL A 56 -4.24 -0.16 7.41
N LEU A 57 -5.45 0.41 7.44
CA LEU A 57 -6.65 -0.34 7.09
C LEU A 57 -6.69 -0.55 5.57
N PRO A 58 -7.31 -1.63 5.07
CA PRO A 58 -7.52 -1.83 3.65
C PRO A 58 -8.19 -0.62 2.99
N ASP A 59 -9.17 0.01 3.63
CA ASP A 59 -9.89 1.18 3.11
C ASP A 59 -9.06 2.48 3.11
N ASP A 60 -7.88 2.48 3.74
CA ASP A 60 -6.96 3.62 3.70
C ASP A 60 -6.14 3.65 2.39
N VAL A 61 -6.09 2.53 1.65
CA VAL A 61 -5.29 2.38 0.44
C VAL A 61 -6.09 1.77 -0.70
N VAL A 62 -5.76 2.17 -1.92
CA VAL A 62 -6.28 1.55 -3.14
C VAL A 62 -5.12 0.92 -3.89
N LEU A 63 -5.31 -0.29 -4.42
CA LEU A 63 -4.33 -0.90 -5.32
C LEU A 63 -4.16 0.00 -6.54
N ASP A 64 -2.90 0.35 -6.83
CA ASP A 64 -2.52 1.05 -8.04
C ASP A 64 -2.20 -0.02 -9.08
N PRO A 65 -3.01 -0.19 -10.15
CA PRO A 65 -2.72 -1.15 -11.19
C PRO A 65 -1.42 -0.80 -11.94
N GLY A 66 -0.82 0.36 -11.70
CA GLY A 66 0.29 0.90 -12.46
C GLY A 66 -0.15 1.25 -13.88
N PRO A 67 0.76 1.77 -14.72
CA PRO A 67 0.52 1.72 -16.16
C PRO A 67 0.47 0.24 -16.57
N GLU A 68 -0.60 -0.17 -17.26
CA GLU A 68 -0.64 -1.42 -18.01
C GLU A 68 0.74 -1.68 -18.64
N PRO A 69 1.35 -2.87 -18.46
CA PRO A 69 2.68 -3.14 -19.00
C PRO A 69 2.62 -2.86 -20.49
N SER A 70 3.28 -1.77 -20.90
CA SER A 70 3.35 -1.38 -22.30
C SER A 70 3.93 -2.59 -23.02
N ALA A 71 3.10 -3.24 -23.84
CA ALA A 71 3.47 -4.43 -24.59
C ALA A 71 4.88 -4.21 -25.13
N ARG A 72 5.85 -4.99 -24.65
CA ARG A 72 7.21 -4.98 -25.17
C ARG A 72 7.07 -5.15 -26.68
N LYS A 73 7.32 -4.09 -27.44
CA LYS A 73 7.59 -4.23 -28.87
C LYS A 73 8.98 -4.81 -28.96
N ASP A 74 9.05 -6.13 -28.96
CA ASP A 74 10.23 -6.83 -29.42
C ASP A 74 10.56 -6.30 -30.82
N THR A 75 11.72 -5.66 -30.95
CA THR A 75 12.37 -5.32 -32.22
C THR A 75 13.61 -6.18 -32.33
#